data_AF-A0A0G1V5B0-F1
#
_entry.id   AF-A0A0G1V5B0-F1
#
_cell.length_a   1.000
_cell.length_b   1.000
_cell.length_c   1.000
_cell.angle_alpha   90.00
_cell.angle_beta   90.00
_cell.angle_gamma   90.00
#
_symmetry.space_group_name_H-M   'P 1'
#
loop_
_entity.id
_entity.type
_entity.pdbx_description
1 polymer ?
#
loop_
_entity_poly.entity_id
_entity_poly.type
_entity_poly.pdbx_seq_one_letter_code
_entity_poly.pdbx_strand_id
1 'polypeptide(L)'
;MDMKTLTILRLTLWGIVVSACAAIIVLYFATSQTLLNQTRLEAVAREGNVYKTIRDDMITPQLLALAKDSGYSSILDDDSVRSAVKKSFADDALETQLQPAMVSVGRWLNSQEEVPTFTIDITKPIGVFVNTTADELSARYMQLPECTYLNLYEDAQNGVCKTPGATPEQVREEVITTLQSQPLVRDAELSSEQIKLPQNVITSGQDLPQYISMLYAASIFAAGIGALVILRLLFKHRFYGVIAIGGSGILAALALLVISGYIRSVPQNIALSDTYQVIATSTVTAYTNAITGLLVPLAIGGILLVALGVVGVRYSTSRAKKAEVHVGRSAKEK
;
A
#
# COMPACT_ATOMS: atom_id res chain seq x y z
N MET A 1 7.37 -14.83 49.81
CA MET A 1 6.48 -14.30 48.76
C MET A 1 5.12 -14.95 48.94
N ASP A 2 4.06 -14.17 49.13
CA ASP A 2 2.73 -14.71 49.45
C ASP A 2 2.13 -15.51 48.29
N MET A 3 1.36 -16.55 48.60
CA MET A 3 0.70 -17.42 47.61
C MET A 3 -0.24 -16.63 46.67
N LYS A 4 -0.79 -15.50 47.16
CA LYS A 4 -1.58 -14.54 46.37
C LYS A 4 -0.74 -13.78 45.35
N THR A 5 0.43 -13.26 45.75
CA THR A 5 1.35 -12.57 44.84
C THR A 5 1.85 -13.47 43.71
N LEU A 6 2.15 -14.75 44.00
CA LEU A 6 2.58 -15.72 42.99
C LEU A 6 1.45 -16.06 41.99
N THR A 7 0.20 -16.08 42.46
CA THR A 7 -0.97 -16.32 41.59
C THR A 7 -1.22 -15.15 40.64
N ILE A 8 -1.10 -13.91 41.13
CA ILE A 8 -1.23 -12.70 40.31
C ILE A 8 -0.13 -12.65 39.24
N LEU A 9 1.12 -12.88 39.64
CA LEU A 9 2.27 -12.91 38.72
C LEU A 9 2.07 -13.92 37.58
N ARG A 10 1.53 -15.10 37.90
CA ARG A 10 1.27 -16.14 36.91
C ARG A 10 0.16 -15.74 35.94
N LEU A 11 -0.91 -15.10 36.43
CA LEU A 11 -2.00 -14.59 35.60
C LEU A 11 -1.54 -13.48 34.66
N THR A 12 -0.71 -12.55 35.14
CA THR A 12 -0.14 -11.49 34.29
C THR A 12 0.77 -12.06 33.22
N LEU A 13 1.58 -13.07 33.54
CA LEU A 13 2.46 -13.71 32.56
C LEU A 13 1.67 -14.40 31.44
N TRP A 14 0.60 -15.13 31.79
CA TRP A 14 -0.30 -15.70 30.78
C TRP A 14 -1.04 -14.62 29.97
N GLY A 15 -1.42 -13.51 30.61
CA GLY A 15 -2.03 -12.36 29.92
C GLY A 15 -1.09 -11.73 28.90
N ILE A 16 0.20 -11.62 29.19
CA ILE A 16 1.22 -11.13 28.24
C ILE A 16 1.34 -12.09 27.05
N VAL A 17 1.36 -13.41 27.30
CA VAL A 17 1.41 -14.41 26.22
C VAL A 17 0.20 -14.29 25.30
N VAL A 18 -1.02 -14.20 25.86
CA VAL A 18 -2.25 -14.03 25.06
C VAL A 18 -2.23 -12.70 24.29
N SER A 19 -1.74 -11.62 24.91
CA SER A 19 -1.59 -10.32 24.28
C SER A 19 -0.65 -10.37 23.07
N ALA A 20 0.50 -11.02 23.21
CA ALA A 20 1.46 -11.19 22.13
C ALA A 20 0.86 -12.03 20.99
N CYS A 21 0.17 -13.13 21.31
CA CYS A 21 -0.51 -13.95 20.31
C CYS A 21 -1.59 -13.16 19.56
N ALA A 22 -2.41 -12.38 20.27
CA ALA A 22 -3.44 -11.54 19.66
C ALA A 22 -2.84 -10.48 18.73
N ALA A 23 -1.74 -9.83 19.14
CA ALA A 23 -1.04 -8.84 18.30
C ALA A 23 -0.51 -9.47 17.00
N ILE A 24 0.14 -10.65 17.08
CA ILE A 24 0.66 -11.37 15.91
C ILE A 24 -0.48 -11.72 14.94
N ILE A 25 -1.61 -12.22 15.45
CA ILE A 25 -2.78 -12.58 14.64
C ILE A 25 -3.35 -11.34 13.93
N VAL A 26 -3.48 -10.22 14.64
CA VAL A 26 -3.98 -8.97 14.05
C VAL A 26 -3.04 -8.42 12.99
N LEU A 27 -1.72 -8.45 13.23
CA LEU A 27 -0.72 -8.04 12.24
C LEU A 27 -0.82 -8.88 10.97
N TYR A 28 -0.89 -10.20 11.11
CA TYR A 28 -1.07 -11.09 9.95
C TYR A 28 -2.38 -10.83 9.23
N PHE A 29 -3.49 -10.66 9.96
CA PHE A 29 -4.79 -10.38 9.35
C PHE A 29 -4.78 -9.03 8.61
N ALA A 30 -4.15 -8.00 9.17
CA ALA A 30 -3.97 -6.72 8.49
C ALA A 30 -3.14 -6.88 7.21
N THR A 31 -2.05 -7.64 7.24
CA THR A 31 -1.23 -7.97 6.05
C THR A 31 -2.06 -8.71 5.00
N SER A 32 -2.83 -9.71 5.43
CA SER A 32 -3.69 -10.49 4.54
C SER A 32 -4.78 -9.64 3.87
N GLN A 33 -5.39 -8.72 4.61
CA GLN A 33 -6.46 -7.84 4.10
C GLN A 33 -5.96 -6.68 3.24
N THR A 34 -4.68 -6.34 3.28
CA THR A 34 -4.16 -5.16 2.56
C THR A 34 -3.18 -5.55 1.46
N LEU A 35 -2.13 -6.30 1.81
CA LEU A 35 -1.02 -6.60 0.91
C LEU A 35 -1.22 -7.91 0.13
N LEU A 36 -1.86 -8.91 0.74
CA LEU A 36 -2.06 -10.22 0.08
C LEU A 36 -3.40 -10.35 -0.64
N ASN A 37 -4.32 -9.40 -0.44
CA ASN A 37 -5.60 -9.38 -1.14
C ASN A 37 -5.45 -8.50 -2.39
N GLN A 38 -5.49 -9.13 -3.57
CA GLN A 38 -5.32 -8.46 -4.86
C GLN A 38 -6.23 -7.24 -5.02
N THR A 39 -7.53 -7.37 -4.73
CA THR A 39 -8.51 -6.29 -4.86
C THR A 39 -8.19 -5.12 -3.94
N ARG A 40 -7.63 -5.40 -2.76
CA ARG A 40 -7.24 -4.38 -1.80
C ARG A 40 -5.92 -3.72 -2.16
N LEU A 41 -4.96 -4.49 -2.67
CA LEU A 41 -3.70 -3.97 -3.19
C LEU A 41 -3.95 -3.01 -4.37
N GLU A 42 -4.84 -3.39 -5.29
CA GLU A 42 -5.28 -2.52 -6.39
C GLU A 42 -6.01 -1.26 -5.88
N ALA A 43 -6.88 -1.41 -4.88
CA ALA A 43 -7.54 -0.26 -4.26
C ALA A 43 -6.54 0.71 -3.61
N VAL A 44 -5.48 0.22 -2.97
CA VAL A 44 -4.40 1.05 -2.41
C VAL A 44 -3.67 1.82 -3.50
N ALA A 45 -3.41 1.19 -4.65
CA ALA A 45 -2.81 1.89 -5.79
C ALA A 45 -3.72 3.00 -6.32
N ARG A 46 -5.03 2.73 -6.43
CA ARG A 46 -6.03 3.69 -6.91
C ARG A 46 -6.25 4.86 -5.96
N GLU A 47 -6.47 4.58 -4.68
CA GLU A 47 -6.72 5.60 -3.64
C GLU A 47 -5.45 6.39 -3.26
N GLY A 48 -4.28 5.76 -3.43
CA GLY A 48 -2.99 6.31 -3.05
C GLY A 48 -2.35 7.28 -4.05
N ASN A 49 -3.07 7.71 -5.10
CA ASN A 49 -2.55 8.49 -6.22
C ASN A 49 -1.34 7.85 -6.94
N VAL A 50 -1.15 6.53 -6.82
CA VAL A 50 0.02 5.85 -7.39
C VAL A 50 0.06 6.00 -8.90
N TYR A 51 -1.08 5.85 -9.58
CA TYR A 51 -1.17 6.04 -11.03
C TYR A 51 -0.83 7.47 -11.47
N LYS A 52 -1.30 8.46 -10.71
CA LYS A 52 -0.99 9.88 -10.95
C LYS A 52 0.51 10.16 -10.78
N THR A 53 1.11 9.63 -9.71
CA THR A 53 2.55 9.76 -9.45
C THR A 53 3.38 9.08 -10.53
N ILE A 54 3.00 7.88 -10.98
CA ILE A 54 3.68 7.20 -12.10
C ILE A 54 3.59 8.06 -13.37
N ARG A 55 2.41 8.60 -13.68
CA ARG A 55 2.24 9.49 -14.84
C ARG A 55 3.10 10.74 -14.73
N ASP A 56 2.91 11.50 -13.67
CA ASP A 56 3.40 12.87 -13.56
C ASP A 56 4.92 12.89 -13.27
N ASP A 57 5.42 11.93 -12.48
CA ASP A 57 6.83 11.95 -12.02
C ASP A 57 7.71 10.91 -12.73
N MET A 58 7.16 9.84 -13.31
CA MET A 58 7.97 8.82 -14.00
C MET A 58 7.84 8.89 -15.53
N ILE A 59 6.61 8.97 -16.06
CA ILE A 59 6.34 8.93 -17.50
C ILE A 59 6.53 10.30 -18.15
N THR A 60 5.97 11.36 -17.55
CA THR A 60 5.98 12.71 -18.10
C THR A 60 7.40 13.24 -18.37
N PRO A 61 8.39 13.10 -17.46
CA PRO A 61 9.74 13.60 -17.73
C PRO A 61 10.42 12.89 -18.90
N GLN A 62 10.17 11.59 -19.08
CA GLN A 62 10.72 10.81 -20.20
C GLN A 62 10.11 11.24 -21.53
N LEU A 63 8.79 11.45 -21.58
CA LEU A 63 8.09 11.92 -22.78
C LEU A 63 8.38 13.40 -23.09
N LEU A 64 8.66 14.22 -22.07
CA LEU A 64 9.17 15.58 -22.27
C LEU A 64 10.56 15.57 -22.88
N ALA A 65 11.47 14.70 -22.41
CA ALA A 65 12.80 14.56 -23.00
C ALA A 65 12.71 14.08 -24.46
N LEU A 66 11.85 13.08 -24.73
CA LEU A 66 11.57 12.58 -26.07
C LEU A 66 11.06 13.69 -27.01
N ALA A 67 10.10 14.50 -26.56
CA ALA A 67 9.59 15.62 -27.33
C ALA A 67 10.70 16.66 -27.61
N LYS A 68 11.58 16.91 -26.64
CA LYS A 68 12.72 17.83 -26.82
C LYS A 68 13.76 17.32 -27.82
N ASP A 69 13.99 16.01 -27.85
CA ASP A 69 14.94 15.38 -28.78
C ASP A 69 14.38 15.20 -30.21
N SER A 70 13.06 15.36 -30.40
CA SER A 70 12.39 15.17 -31.70
C SER A 70 12.64 16.27 -32.74
N GLY A 71 13.46 17.28 -32.44
CA GLY A 71 13.75 18.40 -33.36
C GLY A 71 12.70 19.51 -33.41
N TYR A 72 11.50 19.29 -32.85
CA TYR A 72 10.40 20.27 -32.80
C TYR A 72 10.23 20.96 -31.43
N SER A 73 11.29 20.96 -30.63
CA SER A 73 11.28 21.41 -29.23
C SER A 73 10.93 22.89 -29.04
N SER A 74 11.09 23.71 -30.07
CA SER A 74 10.74 25.14 -30.06
C SER A 74 9.26 25.41 -30.35
N ILE A 75 8.53 24.44 -30.91
CA ILE A 75 7.11 24.55 -31.25
C ILE A 75 6.24 23.91 -30.16
N LEU A 76 6.73 22.80 -29.60
CA LEU A 76 6.11 22.09 -28.48
C LEU A 76 6.51 22.76 -27.16
N ASP A 77 5.54 23.42 -26.52
CA ASP A 77 5.67 23.83 -25.13
C ASP A 77 5.49 22.64 -24.18
N ASP A 78 6.18 22.69 -23.04
CA ASP A 78 6.12 21.66 -22.00
C ASP A 78 4.66 21.40 -21.54
N ASP A 79 3.78 22.41 -21.61
CA ASP A 79 2.36 22.29 -21.24
C ASP A 79 1.54 21.46 -22.23
N SER A 80 1.76 21.59 -23.54
CA SER A 80 1.07 20.73 -24.53
C SER A 80 1.52 19.29 -24.38
N VAL A 81 2.82 19.05 -24.18
CA VAL A 81 3.34 17.69 -23.93
C VAL A 81 2.71 17.11 -22.66
N ARG A 82 2.65 17.87 -21.57
CA ARG A 82 1.97 17.43 -20.32
C ARG A 82 0.49 17.14 -20.54
N SER A 83 -0.20 17.93 -21.35
CA SER A 83 -1.61 17.71 -21.72
C SER A 83 -1.78 16.41 -22.53
N ALA A 84 -0.94 16.21 -23.54
CA ALA A 84 -0.92 14.99 -24.36
C ALA A 84 -0.63 13.75 -23.50
N VAL A 85 0.29 13.84 -22.54
CA VAL A 85 0.56 12.75 -21.58
C VAL A 85 -0.66 12.46 -20.71
N LYS A 86 -1.33 13.47 -20.15
CA LYS A 86 -2.55 13.29 -19.35
C LYS A 86 -3.68 12.62 -20.13
N LYS A 87 -3.83 12.97 -21.41
CA LYS A 87 -4.85 12.38 -22.29
C LYS A 87 -4.53 10.94 -22.67
N SER A 88 -3.24 10.64 -22.84
CA SER A 88 -2.78 9.33 -23.32
C SER A 88 -2.65 8.30 -22.20
N PHE A 89 -2.19 8.77 -21.03
CA PHE A 89 -2.04 8.00 -19.80
C PHE A 89 -3.09 8.47 -18.78
N ALA A 90 -4.35 8.40 -19.16
CA ALA A 90 -5.46 8.61 -18.23
C ALA A 90 -5.42 7.56 -17.10
N ASP A 91 -5.98 7.89 -15.94
CA ASP A 91 -5.86 7.05 -14.74
C ASP A 91 -6.47 5.65 -14.96
N ASP A 92 -7.56 5.54 -15.73
CA ASP A 92 -8.22 4.29 -16.11
C ASP A 92 -7.38 3.43 -17.08
N ALA A 93 -6.71 4.09 -18.03
CA ALA A 93 -5.78 3.44 -18.94
C ALA A 93 -4.56 2.92 -18.17
N LEU A 94 -3.98 3.72 -17.29
CA LEU A 94 -2.85 3.31 -16.45
C LEU A 94 -3.23 2.18 -15.51
N GLU A 95 -4.41 2.20 -14.93
CA GLU A 95 -4.91 1.12 -14.08
C GLU A 95 -4.95 -0.22 -14.84
N THR A 96 -5.52 -0.21 -16.05
CA THR A 96 -5.60 -1.41 -16.90
C THR A 96 -4.20 -1.90 -17.27
N GLN A 97 -3.30 -0.99 -17.63
CA GLN A 97 -1.96 -1.33 -18.09
C GLN A 97 -1.04 -1.82 -16.96
N LEU A 98 -1.21 -1.29 -15.75
CA LEU A 98 -0.41 -1.68 -14.60
C LEU A 98 -0.97 -2.88 -13.85
N GLN A 99 -2.16 -3.37 -14.22
CA GLN A 99 -2.78 -4.54 -13.60
C GLN A 99 -1.85 -5.78 -13.60
N PRO A 100 -1.15 -6.14 -14.69
CA PRO A 100 -0.22 -7.27 -14.68
C PRO A 100 0.92 -7.09 -13.67
N ALA A 101 1.43 -5.87 -13.54
CA ALA A 101 2.46 -5.55 -12.55
C ALA A 101 1.93 -5.67 -11.12
N MET A 102 0.72 -5.18 -10.85
CA MET A 102 0.08 -5.33 -9.53
C MET A 102 -0.18 -6.80 -9.18
N VAL A 103 -0.62 -7.60 -10.14
CA VAL A 103 -0.82 -9.06 -9.96
C VAL A 103 0.50 -9.75 -9.65
N SER A 104 1.57 -9.44 -10.39
CA SER A 104 2.88 -10.05 -10.12
C SER A 104 3.45 -9.62 -8.77
N VAL A 105 3.32 -8.35 -8.37
CA VAL A 105 3.68 -7.90 -7.02
C VAL A 105 2.88 -8.64 -5.95
N GLY A 106 1.57 -8.84 -6.14
CA GLY A 106 0.74 -9.62 -5.24
C GLY A 106 1.20 -11.09 -5.11
N ARG A 107 1.56 -11.73 -6.23
CA ARG A 107 2.11 -13.10 -6.24
C ARG A 107 3.46 -13.20 -5.55
N TRP A 108 4.34 -12.24 -5.80
CA TRP A 108 5.63 -12.13 -5.13
C TRP A 108 5.46 -11.97 -3.61
N LEU A 109 4.59 -11.06 -3.15
CA LEU A 109 4.27 -10.89 -1.73
C LEU A 109 3.71 -12.16 -1.10
N ASN A 110 2.97 -12.97 -1.86
CA ASN A 110 2.44 -14.26 -1.45
C ASN A 110 3.41 -15.43 -1.63
N SER A 111 4.69 -15.16 -1.90
CA SER A 111 5.75 -16.16 -2.13
C SER A 111 5.44 -17.15 -3.26
N GLN A 112 4.61 -16.76 -4.25
CA GLN A 112 4.31 -17.56 -5.44
C GLN A 112 5.34 -17.32 -6.56
N GLU A 113 6.05 -16.19 -6.51
CA GLU A 113 7.11 -15.80 -7.45
C GLU A 113 8.31 -15.29 -6.63
N GLU A 114 9.54 -15.61 -7.04
CA GLU A 114 10.76 -15.15 -6.34
C GLU A 114 11.03 -13.66 -6.55
N VAL A 115 10.70 -13.18 -7.75
CA VAL A 115 10.80 -11.78 -8.16
C VAL A 115 9.57 -11.40 -8.98
N PRO A 116 9.07 -10.14 -8.87
CA PRO A 116 7.99 -9.69 -9.73
C PRO A 116 8.43 -9.70 -11.20
N THR A 117 7.68 -10.40 -12.05
CA THR A 117 7.88 -10.45 -13.50
C THR A 117 6.64 -9.95 -14.21
N PHE A 118 6.78 -8.90 -15.01
CA PHE A 118 5.67 -8.35 -15.78
C PHE A 118 6.15 -7.69 -17.06
N THR A 119 5.26 -7.67 -18.04
CA THR A 119 5.37 -6.90 -19.27
C THR A 119 4.15 -6.00 -19.34
N ILE A 120 4.38 -4.69 -19.49
CA ILE A 120 3.32 -3.69 -19.65
C ILE A 120 3.36 -3.24 -21.11
N ASP A 121 2.30 -3.53 -21.85
CA ASP A 121 2.14 -3.07 -23.23
C ASP A 121 1.66 -1.62 -23.23
N ILE A 122 2.57 -0.67 -23.47
CA ILE A 122 2.23 0.75 -23.57
C ILE A 122 2.00 1.20 -25.01
N THR A 123 1.87 0.29 -25.98
CA THR A 123 1.69 0.59 -27.41
C THR A 123 0.48 1.49 -27.65
N LYS A 124 -0.67 1.16 -27.05
CA LYS A 124 -1.89 1.95 -27.20
C LYS A 124 -1.76 3.37 -26.64
N PRO A 125 -1.38 3.58 -25.36
CA PRO A 125 -1.22 4.93 -24.83
C PRO A 125 -0.09 5.71 -25.52
N ILE A 126 1.01 5.07 -25.92
CA ILE A 126 2.04 5.71 -26.73
C ILE A 126 1.50 6.15 -28.09
N GLY A 127 0.69 5.30 -28.76
CA GLY A 127 0.06 5.67 -30.02
C GLY A 127 -0.88 6.87 -29.87
N VAL A 128 -1.64 6.96 -28.77
CA VAL A 128 -2.47 8.14 -28.47
C VAL A 128 -1.60 9.38 -28.21
N PHE A 129 -0.47 9.22 -27.52
CA PHE A 129 0.48 10.31 -27.26
C PHE A 129 1.09 10.85 -28.55
N VAL A 130 1.61 9.96 -29.41
CA VAL A 130 2.20 10.34 -30.70
C VAL A 130 1.18 11.04 -31.59
N ASN A 131 -0.03 10.49 -31.72
CA ASN A 131 -1.08 11.12 -32.53
C ASN A 131 -1.52 12.47 -31.97
N THR A 132 -1.73 12.59 -30.65
CA THR A 132 -2.14 13.84 -30.01
C THR A 132 -1.06 14.91 -30.17
N THR A 133 0.20 14.54 -29.96
CA THR A 133 1.35 15.45 -30.11
C THR A 133 1.49 15.90 -31.57
N ALA A 134 1.32 14.99 -32.52
CA ALA A 134 1.38 15.31 -33.95
C ALA A 134 0.22 16.23 -34.39
N ASP A 135 -0.99 16.01 -33.89
CA ASP A 135 -2.14 16.86 -34.18
C ASP A 135 -1.95 18.28 -33.61
N GLU A 136 -1.47 18.39 -32.36
CA GLU A 136 -1.19 19.68 -31.71
C GLU A 136 -0.04 20.43 -32.39
N LEU A 137 1.05 19.73 -32.74
CA LEU A 137 2.20 20.32 -33.42
C LEU A 137 1.82 20.77 -34.83
N SER A 138 1.10 19.96 -35.61
CA SER A 138 0.61 20.34 -36.93
C SER A 138 -0.27 21.59 -36.85
N ALA A 139 -1.21 21.63 -35.89
CA ALA A 139 -2.07 22.80 -35.71
C ALA A 139 -1.28 24.08 -35.37
N ARG A 140 -0.26 23.99 -34.50
CA ARG A 140 0.61 25.12 -34.15
C ARG A 140 1.52 25.54 -35.30
N TYR A 141 2.11 24.57 -36.01
CA TYR A 141 2.96 24.82 -37.17
C TYR A 141 2.24 25.60 -38.27
N MET A 142 0.98 25.24 -38.53
CA MET A 142 0.17 25.92 -39.56
C MET A 142 -0.21 27.37 -39.21
N GLN A 143 -0.13 27.74 -37.93
CA GLN A 143 -0.35 29.11 -37.44
C GLN A 143 0.90 30.00 -37.61
N LEU A 144 2.07 29.42 -37.89
CA LEU A 144 3.30 30.19 -38.13
C LEU A 144 3.24 30.95 -39.47
N PRO A 145 3.91 32.10 -39.57
CA PRO A 145 4.06 32.81 -40.84
C PRO A 145 4.87 31.98 -41.84
N GLU A 146 4.60 32.13 -43.14
CA GLU A 146 5.37 31.44 -44.18
C GLU A 146 6.83 31.88 -44.18
N CYS A 147 7.74 30.91 -44.34
CA CYS A 147 9.16 31.18 -44.47
C CYS A 147 9.41 31.99 -45.74
N THR A 148 10.24 33.02 -45.60
CA THR A 148 10.71 33.84 -46.73
C THR A 148 12.03 33.28 -47.27
N TYR A 149 12.51 33.84 -48.39
CA TYR A 149 13.81 33.50 -48.96
C TYR A 149 15.01 33.84 -48.05
N LEU A 150 14.79 34.57 -46.94
CA LEU A 150 15.80 34.92 -45.94
C LEU A 150 15.92 33.86 -44.85
N ASN A 151 14.97 32.93 -44.76
CA ASN A 151 14.94 31.90 -43.73
C ASN A 151 15.71 30.66 -44.18
N LEU A 152 16.51 30.09 -43.26
CA LEU A 152 17.17 28.80 -43.46
C LEU A 152 16.18 27.66 -43.28
N TYR A 153 16.49 26.49 -43.82
CA TYR A 153 15.70 25.27 -43.59
C TYR A 153 15.58 24.94 -42.09
N GLU A 154 16.64 25.21 -41.33
CA GLU A 154 16.68 25.07 -39.87
C GLU A 154 15.71 26.03 -39.16
N ASP A 155 15.40 27.21 -39.73
CA ASP A 155 14.42 28.14 -39.15
C ASP A 155 12.99 27.56 -39.21
N ALA A 156 12.69 26.78 -40.25
CA ALA A 156 11.42 26.07 -40.37
C ALA A 156 11.32 24.91 -39.36
N GLN A 157 12.40 24.16 -39.17
CA GLN A 157 12.48 23.08 -38.17
C GLN A 157 12.41 23.63 -36.74
N ASN A 158 13.07 24.75 -36.49
CA ASN A 158 13.04 25.47 -35.22
C ASN A 158 11.78 26.31 -35.02
N GLY A 159 10.75 26.18 -35.87
CA GLY A 159 9.45 26.79 -35.59
C GLY A 159 9.39 28.31 -35.70
N VAL A 160 10.34 28.93 -36.38
CA VAL A 160 10.33 30.36 -36.64
C VAL A 160 9.30 30.70 -37.73
N CYS A 161 9.12 29.80 -38.70
CA CYS A 161 8.21 29.97 -39.83
C CYS A 161 7.75 28.60 -40.37
N LYS A 162 6.68 28.59 -41.19
CA LYS A 162 6.20 27.38 -41.87
C LYS A 162 6.74 27.27 -43.30
N THR A 163 7.06 26.05 -43.73
CA THR A 163 7.52 25.76 -45.09
C THR A 163 6.42 26.10 -46.11
N PRO A 164 6.73 26.84 -47.20
CA PRO A 164 5.75 27.17 -48.22
C PRO A 164 5.12 25.92 -48.84
N GLY A 165 3.78 25.87 -48.90
CA GLY A 165 3.04 24.75 -49.46
C GLY A 165 2.93 23.49 -48.57
N ALA A 166 3.43 23.53 -47.34
CA ALA A 166 3.24 22.44 -46.39
C ALA A 166 1.76 22.25 -46.05
N THR A 167 1.27 21.01 -46.10
CA THR A 167 -0.09 20.68 -45.65
C THR A 167 -0.07 20.15 -44.21
N PRO A 168 -1.18 20.30 -43.45
CA PRO A 168 -1.29 19.75 -42.10
C PRO A 168 -0.99 18.25 -42.02
N GLU A 169 -1.37 17.49 -43.05
CA GLU A 169 -1.18 16.04 -43.13
C GLU A 169 0.29 15.66 -43.31
N GLN A 170 1.03 16.40 -44.14
CA GLN A 170 2.46 16.16 -44.36
C GLN A 170 3.27 16.40 -43.08
N VAL A 171 3.01 17.53 -42.40
CA VAL A 171 3.66 17.86 -41.13
C VAL A 171 3.33 16.81 -40.07
N ARG A 172 2.07 16.40 -40.00
CA ARG A 172 1.62 15.35 -39.07
C ARG A 172 2.33 14.02 -39.32
N GLU A 173 2.45 13.58 -40.56
CA GLU A 173 3.11 12.32 -40.93
C GLU A 173 4.61 12.36 -40.62
N GLU A 174 5.28 13.48 -40.84
CA GLU A 174 6.69 13.69 -40.50
C GLU A 174 6.94 13.60 -38.99
N VAL A 175 6.08 14.23 -38.18
CA VAL A 175 6.16 14.18 -36.72
C VAL A 175 5.92 12.75 -36.22
N ILE A 176 4.93 12.04 -36.75
CA ILE A 176 4.65 10.64 -36.39
C ILE A 176 5.87 9.78 -36.70
N THR A 177 6.44 9.89 -37.90
CA THR A 177 7.61 9.12 -38.33
C THR A 177 8.80 9.39 -37.42
N THR A 178 9.05 10.67 -37.09
CA THR A 178 10.13 11.10 -36.21
C THR A 178 9.97 10.54 -34.80
N LEU A 179 8.78 10.67 -34.21
CA LEU A 179 8.50 10.16 -32.87
C LEU A 179 8.54 8.62 -32.81
N GLN A 180 8.05 7.93 -33.84
CA GLN A 180 8.07 6.46 -33.92
C GLN A 180 9.48 5.87 -34.10
N SER A 181 10.40 6.64 -34.69
CA SER A 181 11.79 6.22 -34.86
C SER A 181 12.56 6.13 -33.52
N GLN A 182 12.04 6.75 -32.47
CA GLN A 182 12.68 6.81 -31.16
C GLN A 182 12.57 5.47 -30.40
N PRO A 183 13.63 5.02 -29.71
CA PRO A 183 13.65 3.70 -29.04
C PRO A 183 12.49 3.48 -28.05
N LEU A 184 12.13 4.51 -27.28
CA LEU A 184 11.05 4.46 -26.28
C LEU A 184 9.66 4.20 -26.90
N VAL A 185 9.45 4.67 -28.14
CA VAL A 185 8.18 4.52 -28.87
C VAL A 185 8.18 3.24 -29.70
N ARG A 186 9.34 2.83 -30.21
CA ARG A 186 9.49 1.62 -31.03
C ARG A 186 9.34 0.34 -30.21
N ASP A 187 9.95 0.31 -29.03
CA ASP A 187 10.00 -0.86 -28.17
C ASP A 187 8.94 -0.72 -27.06
N ALA A 188 7.69 -0.35 -27.41
CA ALA A 188 6.57 0.07 -26.54
C ALA A 188 6.05 -0.99 -25.54
N GLU A 189 6.94 -1.83 -25.03
CA GLU A 189 6.76 -2.77 -23.94
C GLU A 189 7.73 -2.40 -22.81
N LEU A 190 7.19 -2.14 -21.63
CA LEU A 190 7.99 -1.98 -20.42
C LEU A 190 8.08 -3.32 -19.70
N SER A 191 9.29 -3.88 -19.62
CA SER A 191 9.56 -5.08 -18.82
C SER A 191 10.02 -4.72 -17.41
N SER A 192 9.78 -5.62 -16.45
CA SER A 192 10.26 -5.48 -15.06
C SER A 192 11.77 -5.25 -14.94
N GLU A 193 12.58 -5.72 -15.89
CA GLU A 193 14.04 -5.57 -15.91
C GLU A 193 14.50 -4.16 -16.27
N GLN A 194 13.66 -3.41 -16.99
CA GLN A 194 13.94 -2.04 -17.41
C GLN A 194 13.65 -1.02 -16.30
N ILE A 195 12.84 -1.39 -15.30
CA ILE A 195 12.51 -0.54 -14.17
C ILE A 195 13.61 -0.64 -13.11
N LYS A 196 14.57 0.28 -13.17
CA LYS A 196 15.64 0.39 -12.16
C LYS A 196 15.07 0.94 -10.85
N LEU A 197 14.76 0.07 -9.92
CA LEU A 197 14.43 0.47 -8.55
C LEU A 197 15.68 0.97 -7.82
N PRO A 198 15.55 1.98 -6.94
CA PRO A 198 16.64 2.39 -6.06
C PRO A 198 17.16 1.20 -5.24
N GLN A 199 18.48 1.09 -5.11
CA GLN A 199 19.11 -0.09 -4.51
C GLN A 199 18.71 -0.30 -3.04
N ASN A 200 18.40 0.78 -2.31
CA ASN A 200 17.83 0.74 -0.96
C ASN A 200 16.42 0.14 -0.87
N VAL A 201 15.60 0.31 -1.93
CA VAL A 201 14.27 -0.33 -2.05
C VAL A 201 14.44 -1.82 -2.34
N ILE A 202 15.40 -2.18 -3.20
CA ILE A 202 15.71 -3.57 -3.53
C ILE A 202 16.20 -4.32 -2.29
N THR A 203 17.20 -3.81 -1.57
CA THR A 203 17.76 -4.50 -0.40
C THR A 203 16.80 -4.63 0.77
N SER A 204 15.89 -3.67 0.95
CA SER A 204 14.92 -3.71 2.06
C SER A 204 13.65 -4.49 1.71
N GLY A 205 13.31 -4.55 0.42
CA GLY A 205 12.09 -5.20 -0.08
C GLY A 205 12.26 -6.68 -0.40
N GLN A 206 13.46 -7.15 -0.76
CA GLN A 206 13.70 -8.52 -1.20
C GLN A 206 13.25 -9.60 -0.18
N ASP A 207 13.45 -9.35 1.11
CA ASP A 207 13.10 -10.30 2.17
C ASP A 207 11.63 -10.20 2.62
N LEU A 208 10.84 -9.28 2.03
CA LEU A 208 9.46 -9.04 2.44
C LEU A 208 8.56 -10.29 2.34
N PRO A 209 8.61 -11.11 1.27
CA PRO A 209 7.86 -12.37 1.22
C PRO A 209 8.26 -13.35 2.33
N GLN A 210 9.55 -13.40 2.69
CA GLN A 210 10.05 -14.22 3.79
C GLN A 210 9.51 -13.73 5.15
N TYR A 211 9.46 -12.42 5.38
CA TYR A 211 8.87 -11.88 6.61
C TYR A 211 7.36 -12.13 6.70
N ILE A 212 6.63 -12.03 5.58
CA ILE A 212 5.19 -12.31 5.53
C ILE A 212 4.92 -13.79 5.80
N SER A 213 5.68 -14.70 5.18
CA SER A 213 5.55 -16.14 5.42
C SER A 213 5.93 -16.53 6.86
N MET A 214 6.95 -15.90 7.44
CA MET A 214 7.29 -16.06 8.86
C MET A 214 6.16 -15.56 9.76
N LEU A 215 5.55 -14.41 9.43
CA LEU A 215 4.41 -13.86 10.16
C LEU A 215 3.18 -14.77 10.06
N TYR A 216 2.93 -15.37 8.89
CA TYR A 216 1.88 -16.37 8.70
C TYR A 216 2.09 -17.58 9.61
N ALA A 217 3.28 -18.19 9.58
CA ALA A 217 3.61 -19.32 10.44
C ALA A 217 3.46 -18.94 11.92
N ALA A 218 3.99 -17.78 12.32
CA ALA A 218 3.86 -17.24 13.67
C ALA A 218 2.40 -17.05 14.07
N SER A 219 1.52 -16.62 13.16
CA SER A 219 0.08 -16.45 13.42
C SER A 219 -0.63 -17.78 13.71
N ILE A 220 -0.26 -18.86 13.01
CA ILE A 220 -0.81 -20.21 13.26
C ILE A 220 -0.36 -20.71 14.63
N PHE A 221 0.93 -20.61 14.94
CA PHE A 221 1.45 -20.99 16.25
C PHE A 221 0.84 -20.14 17.37
N ALA A 222 0.70 -18.83 17.15
CA ALA A 222 0.05 -17.92 18.09
C ALA A 222 -1.42 -18.27 18.32
N ALA A 223 -2.16 -18.66 17.28
CA ALA A 223 -3.54 -19.10 17.42
C ALA A 223 -3.65 -20.38 18.26
N GLY A 224 -2.79 -21.38 18.00
CA GLY A 224 -2.75 -22.63 18.76
C GLY A 224 -2.39 -22.41 20.24
N ILE A 225 -1.30 -21.68 20.52
CA ILE A 225 -0.87 -21.37 21.88
C ILE A 225 -1.91 -20.49 22.58
N GLY A 226 -2.43 -19.47 21.89
CA GLY A 226 -3.45 -18.57 22.40
C GLY A 226 -4.70 -19.32 22.83
N ALA A 227 -5.22 -20.23 22.00
CA ALA A 227 -6.37 -21.06 22.32
C ALA A 227 -6.13 -21.93 23.56
N LEU A 228 -4.97 -22.60 23.66
CA LEU A 228 -4.62 -23.42 24.82
C LEU A 228 -4.50 -22.61 26.12
N VAL A 229 -3.89 -21.42 26.05
CA VAL A 229 -3.73 -20.54 27.22
C VAL A 229 -5.08 -19.97 27.65
N ILE A 230 -5.90 -19.50 26.70
CA ILE A 230 -7.27 -19.02 26.96
C ILE A 230 -8.09 -20.13 27.63
N LEU A 231 -8.08 -21.34 27.07
CA LEU A 231 -8.81 -22.48 27.60
C LEU A 231 -8.35 -22.83 29.03
N ARG A 232 -7.03 -22.83 29.26
CA ARG A 232 -6.45 -23.03 30.59
C ARG A 232 -6.89 -21.95 31.59
N LEU A 233 -6.89 -20.67 31.18
CA LEU A 233 -7.34 -19.55 32.02
C LEU A 233 -8.82 -19.68 32.38
N LEU A 234 -9.67 -20.03 31.41
CA LEU A 234 -11.10 -20.22 31.63
C LEU A 234 -11.39 -21.40 32.58
N PHE A 235 -10.78 -22.56 32.38
CA PHE A 235 -11.04 -23.73 33.21
C PHE A 235 -10.45 -23.61 34.63
N LYS A 236 -9.19 -23.18 34.74
CA LYS A 236 -8.49 -23.17 36.04
C LYS A 236 -8.82 -21.94 36.89
N HIS A 237 -8.99 -20.78 36.25
CA HIS A 237 -9.13 -19.50 36.95
C HIS A 237 -10.53 -18.86 36.79
N ARG A 238 -11.43 -19.45 35.99
CA ARG A 238 -12.83 -19.03 35.79
C ARG A 238 -12.92 -17.52 35.54
N PHE A 239 -13.59 -16.77 36.42
CA PHE A 239 -13.79 -15.32 36.27
C PHE A 239 -12.50 -14.51 36.31
N TYR A 240 -11.47 -14.90 37.09
CA TYR A 240 -10.16 -14.25 37.02
C TYR A 240 -9.46 -14.53 35.68
N GLY A 241 -9.73 -15.67 35.07
CA GLY A 241 -9.30 -15.98 33.71
C GLY A 241 -9.94 -15.05 32.67
N VAL A 242 -11.25 -14.79 32.80
CA VAL A 242 -11.97 -13.84 31.92
C VAL A 242 -11.40 -12.42 32.03
N ILE A 243 -11.09 -11.96 33.25
CA ILE A 243 -10.44 -10.66 33.47
C ILE A 243 -9.05 -10.62 32.81
N ALA A 244 -8.26 -11.69 32.95
CA ALA A 244 -6.93 -11.76 32.34
C ALA A 244 -6.99 -11.76 30.81
N ILE A 245 -7.96 -12.45 30.20
CA ILE A 245 -8.20 -12.42 28.75
C ILE A 245 -8.61 -11.02 28.30
N GLY A 246 -9.57 -10.39 28.99
CA GLY A 246 -9.98 -9.02 28.67
C GLY A 246 -8.84 -8.01 28.77
N GLY A 247 -8.04 -8.10 29.84
CA GLY A 247 -6.84 -7.28 30.03
C GLY A 247 -5.77 -7.52 28.96
N SER A 248 -5.61 -8.77 28.50
CA SER A 248 -4.69 -9.09 27.40
C SER A 248 -5.15 -8.49 26.07
N GLY A 249 -6.45 -8.37 25.83
CA GLY A 249 -6.98 -7.65 24.66
C GLY A 249 -6.63 -6.17 24.71
N ILE A 250 -6.81 -5.51 25.86
CA ILE A 250 -6.42 -4.10 26.02
C ILE A 250 -4.91 -3.91 25.82
N LEU A 251 -4.08 -4.80 26.40
CA LEU A 251 -2.62 -4.77 26.21
C LEU A 251 -2.21 -4.99 24.75
N ALA A 252 -2.84 -5.92 24.05
CA ALA A 252 -2.58 -6.17 22.64
C ALA A 252 -2.95 -4.94 21.80
N ALA A 253 -4.06 -4.28 22.14
CA ALA A 253 -4.45 -3.04 21.47
C ALA A 253 -3.43 -1.91 21.71
N LEU A 254 -2.91 -1.76 22.93
CA LEU A 254 -1.86 -0.78 23.20
C LEU A 254 -0.57 -1.11 22.43
N ALA A 255 -0.16 -2.38 22.39
CA ALA A 255 1.02 -2.80 21.65
C ALA A 255 0.88 -2.52 20.14
N LEU A 256 -0.27 -2.84 19.56
CA LEU A 256 -0.58 -2.58 18.15
C LEU A 256 -0.67 -1.08 17.82
N LEU A 257 -1.09 -0.23 18.75
CA LEU A 257 -1.04 1.23 18.60
C LEU A 257 0.40 1.75 18.53
N VAL A 258 1.30 1.21 19.36
CA VAL A 258 2.73 1.56 19.31
C VAL A 258 3.34 1.09 18.00
N ILE A 259 3.04 -0.14 17.57
CA ILE A 259 3.52 -0.70 16.31
C ILE A 259 3.00 0.11 15.13
N SER A 260 1.72 0.50 15.10
CA SER A 260 1.18 1.31 14.00
C SER A 260 1.82 2.70 13.94
N GLY A 261 2.11 3.32 15.09
CA GLY A 261 2.88 4.57 15.17
C GLY A 261 4.28 4.42 14.59
N TYR A 262 4.99 3.34 14.93
CA TYR A 262 6.31 3.04 14.38
C TYR A 262 6.24 2.83 12.86
N ILE A 263 5.31 2.01 12.37
CA ILE A 263 5.16 1.73 10.93
C ILE A 263 4.82 3.01 10.15
N ARG A 264 3.97 3.90 10.67
CA ARG A 264 3.69 5.21 10.05
C ARG A 264 4.91 6.10 9.87
N SER A 265 5.89 5.98 10.74
CA SER A 265 7.12 6.78 10.66
C SER A 265 8.13 6.23 9.65
N VAL A 266 7.99 4.98 9.20
CA VAL A 266 8.96 4.31 8.31
C VAL A 266 9.18 5.09 6.99
N PRO A 267 8.15 5.52 6.24
CA PRO A 267 8.36 6.25 4.98
C PRO A 267 9.08 7.59 5.14
N GLN A 268 9.01 8.21 6.32
CA GLN A 268 9.67 9.49 6.60
C GLN A 268 11.14 9.31 7.01
N ASN A 269 11.48 8.13 7.56
CA ASN A 269 12.83 7.82 8.04
C ASN A 269 13.72 7.20 6.97
N ILE A 270 13.14 6.70 5.87
CA ILE A 270 13.89 6.19 4.72
C ILE A 270 14.00 7.33 3.70
N ALA A 271 15.24 7.68 3.32
CA ALA A 271 15.52 8.67 2.27
C ALA A 271 15.11 8.12 0.88
N LEU A 272 13.80 8.10 0.64
CA LEU A 272 13.18 7.78 -0.65
C LEU A 272 13.11 9.06 -1.49
N SER A 273 13.16 8.93 -2.82
CA SER A 273 12.78 10.07 -3.67
C SER A 273 11.28 10.36 -3.51
N ASP A 274 10.88 11.60 -3.78
CA ASP A 274 9.49 12.09 -3.59
C ASP A 274 8.44 11.12 -4.18
N THR A 275 8.70 10.59 -5.38
CA THR A 275 7.85 9.62 -6.07
C THR A 275 7.63 8.33 -5.26
N TYR A 276 8.71 7.72 -4.75
CA TYR A 276 8.59 6.50 -3.94
C TYR A 276 8.03 6.78 -2.55
N GLN A 277 8.21 8.00 -2.04
CA GLN A 277 7.67 8.40 -0.75
C GLN A 277 6.14 8.44 -0.76
N VAL A 278 5.51 8.92 -1.83
CA VAL A 278 4.04 8.91 -1.98
C VAL A 278 3.49 7.48 -1.97
N ILE A 279 4.11 6.59 -2.75
CA ILE A 279 3.71 5.16 -2.86
C ILE A 279 3.90 4.45 -1.51
N ALA A 280 5.03 4.67 -0.84
CA ALA A 280 5.29 4.08 0.48
C ALA A 280 4.31 4.60 1.53
N THR A 281 4.03 5.90 1.52
CA THR A 281 3.10 6.54 2.49
C THR A 281 1.67 6.07 2.30
N SER A 282 1.19 5.91 1.06
CA SER A 282 -0.16 5.39 0.79
C SER A 282 -0.31 3.96 1.28
N THR A 283 0.68 3.10 0.97
CA THR A 283 0.70 1.69 1.38
C THR A 283 0.73 1.55 2.90
N VAL A 284 1.60 2.30 3.58
CA VAL A 284 1.71 2.31 5.05
C VAL A 284 0.44 2.87 5.70
N THR A 285 -0.19 3.88 5.10
CA THR A 285 -1.45 4.45 5.61
C THR A 285 -2.58 3.42 5.52
N ALA A 286 -2.72 2.74 4.39
CA ALA A 286 -3.72 1.68 4.22
C ALA A 286 -3.49 0.52 5.22
N TYR A 287 -2.25 0.08 5.38
CA TYR A 287 -1.88 -0.96 6.35
C TYR A 287 -2.22 -0.56 7.78
N THR A 288 -1.85 0.65 8.19
CA THR A 288 -2.11 1.15 9.55
C THR A 288 -3.59 1.43 9.80
N ASN A 289 -4.36 1.79 8.78
CA ASN A 289 -5.82 1.89 8.87
C ASN A 289 -6.46 0.53 9.08
N ALA A 290 -5.98 -0.53 8.42
CA ALA A 290 -6.44 -1.90 8.66
C ALA A 290 -6.15 -2.36 10.10
N ILE A 291 -4.94 -2.09 10.62
CA ILE A 291 -4.61 -2.36 12.04
C ILE A 291 -5.55 -1.58 12.96
N THR A 292 -5.76 -0.29 12.68
CA THR A 292 -6.62 0.59 13.50
C THR A 292 -8.08 0.12 13.50
N GLY A 293 -8.59 -0.36 12.37
CA GLY A 293 -9.93 -0.95 12.27
C GLY A 293 -10.10 -2.21 13.14
N LEU A 294 -9.03 -2.98 13.36
CA LEU A 294 -9.03 -4.19 14.19
C LEU A 294 -8.73 -3.92 15.67
N LEU A 295 -8.02 -2.83 15.94
CA LEU A 295 -7.69 -2.35 17.28
C LEU A 295 -8.93 -2.02 18.11
N VAL A 296 -9.87 -1.27 17.51
CA VAL A 296 -11.09 -0.80 18.17
C VAL A 296 -11.96 -1.96 18.70
N PRO A 297 -12.37 -2.95 17.89
CA PRO A 297 -13.19 -4.05 18.38
C PRO A 297 -12.45 -4.90 19.43
N LEU A 298 -11.12 -5.04 19.31
CA LEU A 298 -10.31 -5.78 20.25
C LEU A 298 -10.22 -5.07 21.62
N ALA A 299 -10.09 -3.74 21.64
CA ALA A 299 -10.14 -2.94 22.85
C ALA A 299 -11.54 -2.99 23.51
N ILE A 300 -12.61 -2.82 22.72
CA ILE A 300 -14.00 -2.87 23.22
C ILE A 300 -14.30 -4.26 23.80
N GLY A 301 -13.97 -5.33 23.07
CA GLY A 301 -14.12 -6.71 23.53
C GLY A 301 -13.33 -6.97 24.81
N GLY A 302 -12.10 -6.44 24.90
CA GLY A 302 -11.29 -6.51 26.11
C GLY A 302 -11.95 -5.87 27.33
N ILE A 303 -12.45 -4.64 27.19
CA ILE A 303 -13.15 -3.91 28.25
C ILE A 303 -14.41 -4.66 28.71
N LEU A 304 -15.21 -5.17 27.77
CA LEU A 304 -16.41 -5.93 28.09
C LEU A 304 -16.10 -7.21 28.85
N LEU A 305 -15.05 -7.95 28.47
CA LEU A 305 -14.62 -9.15 29.17
C LEU A 305 -14.12 -8.82 30.59
N VAL A 306 -13.37 -7.74 30.78
CA VAL A 306 -12.98 -7.28 32.13
C VAL A 306 -14.21 -6.97 32.97
N ALA A 307 -15.17 -6.22 32.44
CA ALA A 307 -16.40 -5.86 33.15
C ALA A 307 -17.20 -7.11 33.56
N LEU A 308 -17.41 -8.04 32.63
CA LEU A 308 -18.10 -9.31 32.89
C LEU A 308 -17.38 -10.16 33.94
N GLY A 309 -16.04 -10.22 33.87
CA GLY A 309 -15.22 -10.91 34.85
C GLY A 309 -15.36 -10.32 36.26
N VAL A 310 -15.32 -8.99 36.39
CA VAL A 310 -15.49 -8.28 37.68
C VAL A 310 -16.88 -8.53 38.26
N VAL A 311 -17.93 -8.44 37.44
CA VAL A 311 -19.32 -8.73 37.87
C VAL A 311 -19.45 -10.19 38.33
N GLY A 312 -18.86 -11.14 37.59
CA GLY A 312 -18.87 -12.56 37.96
C GLY A 312 -18.14 -12.87 39.27
N VAL A 313 -17.00 -12.22 39.53
CA VAL A 313 -16.29 -12.33 40.83
C VAL A 313 -17.16 -11.77 41.97
N ARG A 314 -17.78 -10.60 41.80
CA ARG A 314 -18.66 -10.02 42.83
C ARG A 314 -19.90 -10.87 43.09
N TYR A 315 -20.52 -11.41 42.05
CA TYR A 315 -21.70 -12.26 42.19
C TYR A 315 -21.37 -13.57 42.92
N SER A 316 -20.29 -14.26 42.53
CA SER A 316 -19.87 -15.52 43.16
C SER A 316 -19.49 -15.35 44.64
N THR A 317 -18.76 -14.28 44.98
CA THR A 317 -18.40 -13.95 46.37
C THR A 317 -19.61 -13.57 47.22
N SER A 318 -20.57 -12.81 46.65
CA SER A 318 -21.84 -12.49 47.33
C SER A 318 -22.66 -13.75 47.63
N ARG A 319 -22.74 -14.69 46.68
CA ARG A 319 -23.44 -15.97 46.87
C ARG A 319 -22.76 -16.85 47.93
N ALA A 320 -21.43 -16.91 47.94
CA ALA A 320 -20.67 -17.65 48.94
C ALA A 320 -20.91 -17.12 50.36
N LYS A 321 -20.85 -15.79 50.54
CA LYS A 321 -21.15 -15.14 51.83
C LYS A 321 -22.58 -15.41 52.31
N LYS A 322 -23.57 -15.39 51.40
CA LYS A 322 -24.96 -15.72 51.74
C LYS A 322 -25.14 -17.19 52.17
N ALA A 323 -24.39 -18.11 51.56
CA ALA A 323 -24.42 -19.52 51.95
C ALA A 323 -23.83 -19.76 53.35
N GLU A 324 -22.73 -19.09 53.70
CA GLU A 324 -22.13 -19.19 55.04
C GLU A 324 -23.05 -18.66 56.14
N VAL A 325 -23.77 -17.56 55.88
CA VAL A 325 -24.75 -16.99 56.83
C VAL A 325 -25.92 -17.96 57.08
N HIS A 326 -26.38 -18.70 56.07
CA HIS A 326 -27.45 -19.70 56.27
C HIS A 326 -26.99 -20.94 57.05
N VAL A 327 -25.75 -21.42 56.84
CA VAL A 327 -25.20 -22.54 57.60
C VAL A 327 -24.94 -22.13 59.07
N GLY A 328 -24.42 -20.92 59.30
CA GLY A 328 -24.18 -20.41 60.66
C GLY A 328 -25.44 -20.14 61.47
N ARG A 329 -26.57 -19.83 60.82
CA ARG A 329 -27.88 -19.65 61.49
C ARG A 329 -28.50 -20.98 61.88
N SER A 330 -28.41 -21.99 61.01
CA SER A 330 -28.90 -23.35 61.29
C SER A 330 -28.11 -24.08 62.38
N ALA A 331 -26.84 -23.72 62.60
CA ALA A 331 -26.00 -24.26 63.68
C ALA A 331 -26.25 -23.60 65.05
N LYS A 332 -26.92 -22.43 65.11
CA LYS A 332 -27.28 -21.75 66.36
C LYS A 332 -28.70 -22.09 66.86
N GLU A 333 -29.51 -22.74 66.03
CA GLU A 333 -30.87 -23.20 66.36
C GLU A 333 -30.94 -24.67 66.80
N LYS A 334 -29.78 -25.33 66.98
CA LYS A 334 -29.65 -26.63 67.64
C LYS A 334 -28.93 -26.46 68.97
#